data_AF-A0A7L2G8N7-F1
#
_entry.id   AF-A0A7L2G8N7-F1
#
_cell.length_a   1.000
_cell.length_b   1.000
_cell.length_c   1.000
_cell.angle_alpha   90.00
_cell.angle_beta   90.00
_cell.angle_gamma   90.00
#
_symmetry.space_group_name_H-M   'P 1'
#
loop_
_entity.id
_entity.type
_entity.pdbx_description
1 polymer ?
#
loop_
_entity_poly.entity_id
_entity_poly.type
_entity_poly.pdbx_seq_one_letter_code
_entity_poly.pdbx_strand_id
1 'polypeptide(L)'
;MKWGNEAIAGYAQYFHLAAWLLPSVKSIAVLALSSVDGDPVAGICYVGNQSLENLRGFVLAPLLIYLAIGSMFLLAGFVSLFRIRSVIKQQGGPTKTHKLEKLMIRLGLFTVLYTVPAASVVACLFYEQHNRPRWEATHNCPCLRDQQPDQARRPDYAVFMLKYFMCLVVGITSGVWVWSGKTLESWRALCTRCCWASKGAAVAGGTGAGAGGQAAIATAGGLGAGGGGSLYSDVSTGLTWRSGTASSVSYPKQMPLSQV
;
A
#
# COMPACT_ATOMS: atom_id res chain seq x y z
N MET A 1 -26.95 20.76 -2.42
CA MET A 1 -26.25 20.15 -3.57
C MET A 1 -25.60 18.85 -3.12
N LYS A 2 -25.90 17.73 -3.79
CA LYS A 2 -25.47 16.37 -3.42
C LYS A 2 -24.03 16.17 -3.92
N TRP A 3 -23.07 16.86 -3.30
CA TRP A 3 -21.69 16.95 -3.78
C TRP A 3 -20.78 15.95 -3.07
N GLY A 4 -19.93 15.26 -3.83
CA GLY A 4 -18.77 14.54 -3.30
C GLY A 4 -18.50 13.20 -3.96
N ASN A 5 -19.22 12.15 -3.54
CA ASN A 5 -18.82 10.78 -3.86
C ASN A 5 -19.04 10.36 -5.32
N GLU A 6 -20.15 10.80 -5.93
CA GLU A 6 -20.52 10.39 -7.29
C GLU A 6 -19.62 11.03 -8.36
N ALA A 7 -19.24 12.30 -8.16
CA ALA A 7 -18.33 13.01 -9.06
C ALA A 7 -16.90 12.45 -9.02
N ILE A 8 -16.41 12.05 -7.84
CA ILE A 8 -15.05 11.49 -7.70
C ILE A 8 -14.99 10.04 -8.21
N ALA A 9 -16.06 9.26 -7.99
CA ALA A 9 -16.14 7.88 -8.48
C ALA A 9 -16.09 7.79 -10.01
N GLY A 10 -16.65 8.79 -10.73
CA GLY A 10 -16.59 8.85 -12.18
C GLY A 10 -15.18 8.96 -12.77
N TYR A 11 -14.21 9.52 -12.02
CA TYR A 11 -12.81 9.66 -12.45
C TYR A 11 -11.88 8.54 -11.96
N ALA A 12 -12.41 7.53 -11.24
CA ALA A 12 -11.60 6.47 -10.64
C ALA A 12 -10.70 5.76 -11.68
N GLN A 13 -11.23 5.51 -12.88
CA GLN A 13 -10.47 4.86 -13.97
C GLN A 13 -9.21 5.64 -14.36
N TYR A 14 -9.28 6.97 -14.44
CA TYR A 14 -8.12 7.81 -14.75
C TYR A 14 -7.06 7.77 -13.65
N PHE A 15 -7.49 7.81 -12.38
CA PHE A 15 -6.56 7.70 -11.25
C PHE A 15 -5.89 6.33 -11.19
N HIS A 16 -6.64 5.25 -11.46
CA HIS A 16 -6.07 3.91 -11.55
C HIS A 16 -5.04 3.81 -12.67
N LEU A 17 -5.37 4.28 -13.87
CA LEU A 17 -4.44 4.25 -15.00
C LEU A 17 -3.16 5.03 -14.69
N ALA A 18 -3.27 6.25 -14.16
CA ALA A 18 -2.11 7.06 -13.80
C ALA A 18 -1.24 6.41 -12.71
N ALA A 19 -1.87 5.86 -11.66
CA ALA A 19 -1.18 5.23 -10.53
C ALA A 19 -0.40 3.97 -10.94
N TRP A 20 -0.86 3.25 -11.98
CA TRP A 20 -0.18 2.06 -12.49
C TRP A 20 0.85 2.39 -13.58
N LEU A 21 0.53 3.34 -14.44
CA LEU A 21 1.39 3.71 -15.56
C LEU A 21 2.68 4.39 -15.08
N LEU A 22 2.59 5.34 -14.14
CA LEU A 22 3.75 6.10 -13.67
C LEU A 22 4.86 5.20 -13.07
N PRO A 23 4.56 4.27 -12.13
CA PRO A 23 5.56 3.32 -11.63
C PRO A 23 6.04 2.36 -12.72
N SER A 24 5.16 1.89 -13.59
CA SER A 24 5.52 0.92 -14.64
C SER A 24 6.53 1.51 -15.63
N VAL A 25 6.25 2.71 -16.14
CA VAL A 25 7.15 3.44 -17.05
C VAL A 25 8.49 3.71 -16.38
N LYS A 26 8.48 4.15 -15.12
CA LYS A 26 9.70 4.39 -14.34
C LYS A 26 10.54 3.12 -14.20
N SER A 27 9.93 1.99 -13.86
CA SER A 27 10.63 0.70 -13.73
C SER A 27 11.19 0.22 -15.07
N ILE A 28 10.42 0.33 -16.16
CA ILE A 28 10.89 -0.03 -17.51
C ILE A 28 12.08 0.85 -17.91
N ALA A 29 12.04 2.15 -17.65
CA ALA A 29 13.15 3.06 -17.97
C ALA A 29 14.43 2.69 -17.21
N VAL A 30 14.32 2.39 -15.90
CA VAL A 30 15.45 1.96 -15.07
C VAL A 30 16.11 0.68 -15.61
N LEU A 31 15.28 -0.30 -16.01
CA LEU A 31 15.75 -1.56 -16.58
C LEU A 31 16.35 -1.38 -17.97
N ALA A 32 15.71 -0.60 -18.84
CA ALA A 32 16.21 -0.33 -20.20
C ALA A 32 17.59 0.35 -20.19
N LEU A 33 17.85 1.18 -19.17
CA LEU A 33 19.13 1.87 -18.99
C LEU A 33 20.12 1.09 -18.14
N SER A 34 19.80 -0.14 -17.72
CA SER A 34 20.65 -1.00 -16.88
C SER A 34 21.19 -0.28 -15.64
N SER A 35 20.36 0.58 -15.04
CA SER A 35 20.75 1.48 -13.95
C SER A 35 20.52 0.89 -12.55
N VAL A 36 20.45 -0.44 -12.45
CA VAL A 36 20.20 -1.17 -11.19
C VAL A 36 21.52 -1.56 -10.55
N ASP A 37 21.73 -1.09 -9.32
CA ASP A 37 22.94 -1.32 -8.52
C ASP A 37 22.63 -2.18 -7.28
N GLY A 38 23.64 -2.83 -6.71
CA GLY A 38 23.51 -3.52 -5.42
C GLY A 38 23.66 -2.56 -4.24
N ASP A 39 22.79 -2.67 -3.23
CA ASP A 39 22.90 -1.97 -1.94
C ASP A 39 23.35 -2.97 -0.85
N PRO A 40 24.60 -2.90 -0.36
CA PRO A 40 25.10 -3.80 0.66
C PRO A 40 24.52 -3.55 2.06
N VAL A 41 23.95 -2.36 2.31
CA VAL A 41 23.41 -2.01 3.64
C VAL A 41 22.04 -2.63 3.84
N ALA A 42 21.17 -2.51 2.83
CA ALA A 42 19.83 -3.10 2.87
C ALA A 42 19.76 -4.53 2.31
N GLY A 43 20.80 -5.00 1.60
CA GLY A 43 20.84 -6.33 1.00
C GLY A 43 19.87 -6.49 -0.18
N ILE A 44 19.59 -5.39 -0.90
CA ILE A 44 18.64 -5.34 -2.03
C ILE A 44 19.29 -4.71 -3.26
N CYS A 45 18.66 -4.86 -4.42
CA CYS A 45 19.03 -4.11 -5.62
C CYS A 45 18.25 -2.79 -5.68
N TYR A 46 18.93 -1.69 -5.94
CA TYR A 46 18.36 -0.34 -5.97
C TYR A 46 19.04 0.54 -7.04
N VAL A 47 18.33 1.54 -7.56
CA VAL A 47 18.85 2.44 -8.61
C VAL A 47 19.67 3.59 -8.01
N GLY A 48 20.79 3.92 -8.65
CA GLY A 48 21.59 5.09 -8.30
C GLY A 48 22.45 4.90 -7.05
N ASN A 49 22.75 3.65 -6.66
CA ASN A 49 23.67 3.37 -5.56
C ASN A 49 25.14 3.49 -5.98
N GLN A 50 25.48 3.43 -7.26
CA GLN A 50 26.85 3.64 -7.78
C GLN A 50 27.00 4.93 -8.61
N SER A 51 25.89 5.54 -9.04
CA SER A 51 25.90 6.71 -9.93
C SER A 51 24.98 7.84 -9.44
N LEU A 52 25.54 9.05 -9.30
CA LEU A 52 24.79 10.24 -8.89
C LEU A 52 23.75 10.69 -9.92
N GLU A 53 24.04 10.50 -11.21
CA GLU A 53 23.11 10.88 -12.29
C GLU A 53 21.84 10.06 -12.23
N ASN A 54 21.96 8.73 -12.06
CA ASN A 54 20.81 7.83 -11.93
C ASN A 54 20.05 8.07 -10.62
N LEU A 55 20.75 8.36 -9.51
CA LEU A 55 20.12 8.74 -8.25
C LEU A 55 19.26 10.00 -8.42
N ARG A 56 19.80 11.04 -9.07
CA ARG A 56 19.09 12.31 -9.29
C ARG A 56 17.92 12.15 -10.25
N GLY A 57 18.15 11.49 -11.39
CA GLY A 57 17.15 11.32 -12.44
C GLY A 57 16.01 10.38 -12.06
N PHE A 58 16.33 9.19 -11.55
CA PHE A 58 15.31 8.18 -11.26
C PHE A 58 14.73 8.26 -9.85
N VAL A 59 15.46 8.77 -8.86
CA VAL A 59 14.96 8.78 -7.47
C VAL A 59 14.58 10.19 -7.05
N LEU A 60 15.57 11.08 -6.94
CA LEU A 60 15.38 12.38 -6.29
C LEU A 60 14.42 13.29 -7.04
N ALA A 61 14.57 13.45 -8.36
CA ALA A 61 13.73 14.33 -9.15
C ALA A 61 12.24 13.90 -9.14
N PRO A 62 11.88 12.63 -9.39
CA PRO A 62 10.49 12.18 -9.24
C PRO A 62 9.96 12.36 -7.81
N LEU A 63 10.75 12.05 -6.78
CA LEU A 63 10.33 12.24 -5.39
C LEU A 63 10.05 13.71 -5.07
N LEU A 64 10.90 14.64 -5.53
CA LEU A 64 10.70 16.07 -5.34
C LEU A 64 9.45 16.58 -6.05
N ILE A 65 9.22 16.14 -7.30
CA ILE A 65 8.01 16.51 -8.06
C ILE A 65 6.76 16.02 -7.33
N TYR A 66 6.75 14.75 -6.90
CA TYR A 66 5.61 14.19 -6.16
C TYR A 66 5.40 14.89 -4.82
N LEU A 67 6.47 15.19 -4.09
CA LEU A 67 6.40 15.91 -2.83
C LEU A 67 5.88 17.34 -3.02
N ALA A 68 6.32 18.05 -4.06
CA ALA A 68 5.89 19.41 -4.36
C ALA A 68 4.40 19.45 -4.74
N ILE A 69 3.98 18.60 -5.70
CA ILE A 69 2.58 18.48 -6.11
C ILE A 69 1.72 18.10 -4.90
N GLY A 70 2.12 17.06 -4.16
CA GLY A 70 1.43 16.62 -2.95
C GLY A 70 1.31 17.74 -1.92
N SER A 71 2.40 18.46 -1.64
CA SER A 71 2.40 19.58 -0.69
C SER A 71 1.44 20.68 -1.12
N MET A 72 1.43 21.06 -2.41
CA MET A 72 0.48 22.06 -2.92
C MET A 72 -0.97 21.63 -2.70
N PHE A 73 -1.32 20.38 -3.03
CA PHE A 73 -2.67 19.85 -2.76
C PHE A 73 -2.99 19.78 -1.27
N LEU A 74 -2.03 19.44 -0.41
CA LEU A 74 -2.22 19.41 1.03
C LEU A 74 -2.43 20.79 1.63
N LEU A 75 -1.66 21.79 1.22
CA LEU A 75 -1.85 23.18 1.66
C LEU A 75 -3.21 23.71 1.19
N ALA A 76 -3.57 23.51 -0.08
CA ALA A 76 -4.87 23.94 -0.61
C ALA A 76 -6.04 23.22 0.10
N GLY A 77 -5.90 21.92 0.33
CA GLY A 77 -6.87 21.10 1.07
C GLY A 77 -7.01 21.60 2.51
N PHE A 78 -5.90 21.79 3.22
CA PHE A 78 -5.89 22.33 4.58
C PHE A 78 -6.59 23.69 4.63
N VAL A 79 -6.17 24.67 3.82
CA VAL A 79 -6.80 26.01 3.75
C VAL A 79 -8.30 25.92 3.50
N SER A 80 -8.73 25.06 2.56
CA SER A 80 -10.15 24.84 2.26
C SER A 80 -10.91 24.30 3.47
N LEU A 81 -10.35 23.34 4.19
CA LEU A 81 -10.94 22.77 5.40
C LEU A 81 -11.03 23.79 6.55
N PHE A 82 -10.04 24.67 6.71
CA PHE A 82 -10.10 25.76 7.70
C PHE A 82 -11.18 26.79 7.37
N ARG A 83 -11.31 27.18 6.10
CA ARG A 83 -12.39 28.07 5.64
C ARG A 83 -13.76 27.47 5.90
N ILE A 84 -13.96 26.19 5.55
CA ILE A 84 -15.21 25.47 5.80
C ILE A 84 -15.51 25.40 7.30
N ARG A 85 -14.52 25.05 8.13
CA ARG A 85 -14.67 24.99 9.59
C ARG A 85 -15.02 26.34 10.19
N SER A 86 -14.43 27.43 9.70
CA SER A 86 -14.71 28.79 10.14
C SER A 86 -16.17 29.19 9.86
N VAL A 87 -16.67 28.90 8.66
CA VAL A 87 -18.05 29.23 8.26
C VAL A 87 -19.09 28.36 8.97
N ILE A 88 -18.83 27.06 9.14
CA ILE A 88 -19.77 26.15 9.81
C ILE A 88 -19.90 26.49 11.30
N LYS A 89 -18.80 26.89 11.97
CA LYS A 89 -18.84 27.36 13.37
C LYS A 89 -19.71 28.61 13.55
N GLN A 90 -19.85 29.43 12.51
CA GLN A 90 -20.69 30.63 12.53
C GLN A 90 -22.17 30.35 12.25
N GLN A 91 -22.52 29.22 11.61
CA GLN A 91 -23.87 28.95 11.10
C GLN A 91 -24.64 27.80 11.79
N GLY A 92 -24.02 26.96 12.64
CA GLY A 92 -24.71 25.81 13.24
C GLY A 92 -24.14 25.29 14.57
N GLY A 93 -25.03 25.01 15.52
CA GLY A 93 -24.71 24.63 16.90
C GLY A 93 -23.87 23.33 17.08
N PRO A 94 -23.25 23.17 18.26
CA PRO A 94 -22.05 22.34 18.53
C PRO A 94 -22.17 20.81 18.36
N THR A 95 -23.35 20.24 18.10
CA THR A 95 -23.58 18.78 18.25
C THR A 95 -23.44 17.96 16.97
N LYS A 96 -23.60 18.55 15.76
CA LYS A 96 -23.46 17.81 14.48
C LYS A 96 -22.07 17.92 13.82
N THR A 97 -21.24 18.84 14.28
CA THR A 97 -19.90 19.09 13.73
C THR A 97 -18.86 18.09 14.22
N HIS A 98 -19.04 17.50 15.40
CA HIS A 98 -18.05 16.64 16.06
C HIS A 98 -17.66 15.37 15.26
N LYS A 99 -18.60 14.77 14.51
CA LYS A 99 -18.29 13.62 13.64
C LYS A 99 -17.49 14.04 12.39
N LEU A 100 -17.88 15.14 11.77
CA LEU A 100 -17.18 15.70 10.60
C LEU A 100 -15.79 16.21 10.99
N GLU A 101 -15.67 16.84 12.16
CA GLU A 101 -14.41 17.30 12.73
C GLU A 101 -13.46 16.14 13.01
N LYS A 102 -13.95 15.04 13.60
CA LYS A 102 -13.15 13.83 13.77
C LYS A 102 -12.67 13.27 12.43
N LEU A 103 -13.52 13.22 11.40
CA LEU A 103 -13.11 12.74 10.07
C LEU A 103 -12.05 13.66 9.43
N MET A 104 -12.23 14.97 9.57
CA MET A 104 -11.37 15.99 8.99
C MET A 104 -9.99 16.04 9.66
N ILE A 105 -9.93 16.02 10.99
CA ILE A 105 -8.68 15.92 11.77
C ILE A 105 -7.95 14.62 11.43
N ARG A 106 -8.70 13.52 11.28
CA ARG A 106 -8.12 12.22 10.95
C ARG A 106 -7.45 12.23 9.58
N LEU A 107 -8.11 12.81 8.57
CA LEU A 107 -7.57 12.93 7.22
C LEU A 107 -6.34 13.87 7.18
N GLY A 108 -6.41 15.00 7.89
CA GLY A 108 -5.29 15.95 7.99
C GLY A 108 -4.07 15.41 8.75
N LEU A 109 -4.28 14.63 9.82
CA LEU A 109 -3.18 13.97 10.53
C LEU A 109 -2.52 12.90 9.66
N PHE A 110 -3.32 12.11 8.94
CA PHE A 110 -2.81 11.09 8.03
C PHE A 110 -1.91 11.68 6.95
N THR A 111 -2.32 12.80 6.34
CA THR A 111 -1.52 13.43 5.30
C THR A 111 -0.20 13.97 5.83
N VAL A 112 -0.19 14.64 6.99
CA VAL A 112 1.06 15.11 7.64
C VAL A 112 1.97 13.93 7.99
N LEU A 113 1.42 12.85 8.54
CA LEU A 113 2.17 11.62 8.86
C LEU A 113 2.75 10.93 7.62
N TYR A 114 2.25 11.21 6.42
CA TYR A 114 2.82 10.72 5.16
C TYR A 114 3.84 11.69 4.56
N THR A 115 3.60 13.01 4.67
CA THR A 115 4.50 14.03 4.17
C THR A 115 5.81 14.07 4.95
N VAL A 116 5.77 13.91 6.27
CA VAL A 116 6.98 13.97 7.11
C VAL A 116 7.98 12.86 6.74
N PRO A 117 7.62 11.56 6.68
CA PRO A 117 8.54 10.52 6.22
C PRO A 117 9.04 10.74 4.79
N ALA A 118 8.19 11.19 3.87
CA ALA A 118 8.59 11.49 2.50
C ALA A 118 9.63 12.62 2.43
N ALA A 119 9.42 13.71 3.18
CA ALA A 119 10.37 14.80 3.30
C ALA A 119 11.68 14.36 3.97
N SER A 120 11.60 13.52 5.01
CA SER A 120 12.78 12.94 5.68
C SER A 120 13.61 12.09 4.72
N VAL A 121 12.97 11.24 3.89
CA VAL A 121 13.67 10.45 2.87
C VAL A 121 14.34 11.37 1.84
N VAL A 122 13.65 12.40 1.36
CA VAL A 122 14.24 13.39 0.44
C VAL A 122 15.45 14.09 1.09
N ALA A 123 15.37 14.47 2.36
CA ALA A 123 16.48 15.07 3.08
C ALA A 123 17.68 14.12 3.22
N CYS A 124 17.43 12.84 3.52
CA CYS A 124 18.48 11.81 3.55
C CYS A 124 19.15 11.66 2.18
N LEU A 125 18.36 11.59 1.10
CA LEU A 125 18.87 11.51 -0.27
C LEU A 125 19.65 12.77 -0.66
N PHE A 126 19.23 13.95 -0.16
CA PHE A 126 19.93 15.21 -0.40
C PHE A 126 21.31 15.24 0.31
N TYR A 127 21.35 14.74 1.55
CA TYR A 127 22.60 14.55 2.29
C TYR A 127 23.53 13.55 1.58
N GLU A 128 22.99 12.40 1.17
CA GLU A 128 23.74 11.37 0.43
C GLU A 128 24.35 11.96 -0.84
N GLN A 129 23.58 12.66 -1.68
CA GLN A 129 24.12 13.23 -2.92
C GLN A 129 25.18 14.33 -2.70
N HIS A 130 25.07 15.11 -1.63
CA HIS A 130 25.96 16.25 -1.41
C HIS A 130 27.33 15.79 -0.93
N ASN A 131 27.34 14.76 -0.08
CA ASN A 131 28.56 14.27 0.55
C ASN A 131 29.23 13.15 -0.26
N ARG A 132 28.50 12.50 -1.16
CA ARG A 132 29.00 11.39 -1.99
C ARG A 132 30.32 11.63 -2.71
N PRO A 133 30.51 12.77 -3.44
CA PRO A 133 31.76 12.99 -4.17
C PRO A 133 32.98 13.03 -3.24
N ARG A 134 32.80 13.53 -2.01
CA ARG A 134 33.87 13.58 -1.00
C ARG A 134 34.20 12.19 -0.47
N TRP A 135 33.19 11.37 -0.22
CA TRP A 135 33.37 9.99 0.23
C TRP A 135 34.08 9.15 -0.85
N GLU A 136 33.65 9.26 -2.10
CA GLU A 136 34.26 8.56 -3.24
C GLU A 136 35.72 9.01 -3.47
N ALA A 137 36.01 10.31 -3.41
CA ALA A 137 37.37 10.83 -3.55
C ALA A 137 38.32 10.31 -2.46
N THR A 138 37.88 10.32 -1.21
CA THR A 138 38.66 9.82 -0.07
C THR A 138 38.86 8.30 -0.13
N HIS A 139 37.85 7.55 -0.58
CA HIS A 139 37.93 6.10 -0.68
C HIS A 139 38.88 5.66 -1.80
N ASN A 140 38.89 6.37 -2.93
CA ASN A 140 39.71 6.03 -4.09
C ASN A 140 41.19 6.47 -3.96
N CYS A 141 41.51 7.54 -3.21
CA CYS A 141 42.90 7.88 -2.86
C CYS A 141 43.16 7.89 -1.34
N PRO A 142 43.92 6.92 -0.81
CA PRO A 142 44.38 6.93 0.58
C PRO A 142 45.19 8.18 0.95
N CYS A 143 45.86 8.78 -0.04
CA CYS A 143 46.64 10.01 0.11
C CYS A 143 45.80 11.19 0.64
N LEU A 144 44.60 11.37 0.09
CA LEU A 144 43.68 12.46 0.41
C LEU A 144 43.09 12.27 1.81
N ARG A 145 42.88 11.01 2.19
CA ARG A 145 42.38 10.63 3.51
C ARG A 145 43.34 11.04 4.61
N ASP A 146 44.64 10.85 4.39
CA ASP A 146 45.67 11.13 5.38
C ASP A 146 46.00 12.62 5.46
N GLN A 147 45.86 13.37 4.35
CA GLN A 147 46.04 14.84 4.34
C GLN A 147 44.85 15.62 4.91
N GLN A 148 43.62 15.12 4.74
CA GLN A 148 42.40 15.85 5.09
C GLN A 148 41.44 14.97 5.93
N PRO A 149 41.81 14.64 7.17
CA PRO A 149 41.04 13.73 8.03
C PRO A 149 39.61 14.21 8.30
N ASP A 150 39.38 15.53 8.32
CA ASP A 150 38.03 16.10 8.49
C ASP A 150 37.12 15.89 7.26
N GLN A 151 37.68 15.83 6.04
CA GLN A 151 36.92 15.53 4.82
C GLN A 151 36.80 14.04 4.55
N ALA A 152 37.66 13.23 5.18
CA ALA A 152 37.59 11.78 5.17
C ALA A 152 36.45 11.20 6.03
N ARG A 153 35.59 12.06 6.59
CA ARG A 153 34.49 11.65 7.46
C ARG A 153 33.59 10.67 6.71
N ARG A 154 33.60 9.43 7.21
CA ARG A 154 32.80 8.33 6.67
C ARG A 154 31.32 8.72 6.65
N PRO A 155 30.56 8.15 5.70
CA PRO A 155 29.13 8.40 5.67
C PRO A 155 28.50 7.96 6.99
N ASP A 156 27.60 8.79 7.50
CA ASP A 156 26.92 8.51 8.77
C ASP A 156 25.89 7.40 8.56
N TYR A 157 26.16 6.24 9.16
CA TYR A 157 25.30 5.06 9.05
C TYR A 157 23.89 5.31 9.58
N ALA A 158 23.73 6.21 10.55
CA ALA A 158 22.44 6.56 11.11
C ALA A 158 21.52 7.21 10.06
N VAL A 159 22.08 7.99 9.11
CA VAL A 159 21.29 8.64 8.05
C VAL A 159 20.73 7.61 7.07
N PHE A 160 21.51 6.59 6.71
CA PHE A 160 21.03 5.49 5.87
C PHE A 160 19.92 4.71 6.58
N MET A 161 20.10 4.39 7.86
CA MET A 161 19.06 3.69 8.63
C MET A 161 17.79 4.51 8.78
N LEU A 162 17.92 5.82 8.96
CA LEU A 162 16.79 6.75 9.01
C LEU A 162 15.97 6.70 7.72
N LYS A 163 16.62 6.69 6.55
CA LYS A 163 15.95 6.57 5.24
C LYS A 163 15.06 5.33 5.18
N TYR A 164 15.60 4.15 5.48
CA TYR A 164 14.84 2.89 5.43
C TYR A 164 13.73 2.85 6.49
N PHE A 165 14.02 3.32 7.70
CA PHE A 165 13.03 3.41 8.76
C PHE A 165 11.85 4.31 8.36
N MET A 166 12.11 5.47 7.75
CA MET A 166 11.05 6.38 7.30
C MET A 166 10.20 5.75 6.18
N CYS A 167 10.79 4.98 5.27
CA CYS A 167 10.03 4.20 4.29
C CYS A 167 9.11 3.16 4.97
N LEU A 168 9.59 2.49 6.03
CA LEU A 168 8.79 1.51 6.79
C LEU A 168 7.64 2.18 7.56
N VAL A 169 7.88 3.36 8.16
CA VAL A 169 6.86 4.13 8.88
C VAL A 169 5.65 4.43 7.99
N VAL A 170 5.86 4.76 6.71
CA VAL A 170 4.77 4.97 5.74
C VAL A 170 3.91 3.71 5.58
N GLY A 171 4.54 2.53 5.52
CA GLY A 171 3.82 1.25 5.47
C GLY A 171 3.03 0.97 6.76
N ILE A 172 3.65 1.17 7.93
CA ILE A 172 3.03 0.90 9.23
C ILE A 172 1.83 1.82 9.47
N THR A 173 1.98 3.12 9.18
CA THR A 173 0.89 4.12 9.32
C THR A 173 -0.31 3.77 8.43
N SER A 174 -0.08 3.24 7.23
CA SER A 174 -1.13 2.73 6.34
C SER A 174 -1.90 1.55 6.95
N GLY A 175 -1.21 0.61 7.59
CA GLY A 175 -1.81 -0.57 8.20
C GLY A 175 -2.67 -0.22 9.41
N VAL A 176 -2.13 0.61 10.31
CA VAL A 176 -2.84 1.10 11.50
C VAL A 176 -4.11 1.87 11.12
N TRP A 177 -4.10 2.57 9.98
CA TRP A 177 -5.25 3.29 9.48
C TRP A 177 -6.44 2.39 9.11
N VAL A 178 -6.16 1.25 8.48
CA VAL A 178 -7.17 0.29 8.03
C VAL A 178 -7.75 -0.49 9.23
N TRP A 179 -7.03 -0.55 10.34
CA TRP A 179 -7.46 -1.17 11.59
C TRP A 179 -8.48 -0.29 12.33
N SER A 180 -9.71 -0.32 11.83
CA SER A 180 -10.88 0.25 12.52
C SER A 180 -11.62 -0.84 13.30
N GLY A 181 -12.33 -0.46 14.37
CA GLY A 181 -13.21 -1.40 15.11
C GLY A 181 -14.21 -2.12 14.19
N LYS A 182 -14.65 -1.46 13.11
CA LYS A 182 -15.49 -2.07 12.06
C LYS A 182 -14.80 -3.21 11.29
N THR A 183 -13.49 -3.06 11.07
CA THR A 183 -12.66 -4.10 10.45
C THR A 183 -12.59 -5.30 11.40
N LEU A 184 -12.28 -5.06 12.69
CA LEU A 184 -12.23 -6.13 13.71
C LEU A 184 -13.57 -6.85 13.88
N GLU A 185 -14.70 -6.15 13.82
CA GLU A 185 -16.04 -6.74 13.86
C GLU A 185 -16.32 -7.62 12.65
N SER A 186 -15.90 -7.20 11.45
CA SER A 186 -16.05 -7.99 10.22
C SER A 186 -15.17 -9.24 10.24
N TRP A 187 -13.93 -9.13 10.75
CA TRP A 187 -13.05 -10.27 10.98
C TRP A 187 -13.60 -11.23 12.04
N ARG A 188 -14.16 -10.71 13.14
CA ARG A 188 -14.84 -11.54 14.16
C ARG A 188 -16.05 -12.26 13.57
N ALA A 189 -16.88 -11.59 12.77
CA ALA A 189 -18.04 -12.20 12.12
C ALA A 189 -17.65 -13.27 11.08
N LEU A 190 -16.53 -13.08 10.37
CA LEU A 190 -15.98 -14.08 9.47
C LEU A 190 -15.42 -15.28 10.26
N CYS A 191 -14.65 -15.03 11.33
CA CYS A 191 -14.12 -16.09 12.19
C CYS A 191 -15.24 -16.90 12.85
N THR A 192 -16.31 -16.26 13.35
CA THR A 192 -17.46 -17.00 13.91
C THR A 192 -18.19 -17.80 12.84
N ARG A 193 -18.38 -17.27 11.61
CA ARG A 193 -18.94 -18.05 10.49
C ARG A 193 -18.08 -19.24 10.09
N CYS A 194 -16.75 -19.08 10.03
CA CYS A 194 -15.84 -20.19 9.70
C CYS A 194 -15.78 -21.24 10.82
N CYS A 195 -15.78 -20.82 12.09
CA CYS A 195 -15.83 -21.74 13.23
C CYS A 195 -17.17 -22.48 13.33
N TRP A 196 -18.28 -21.87 12.93
CA TRP A 196 -19.60 -22.52 12.89
C TRP A 196 -19.80 -23.39 11.65
N ALA A 197 -19.26 -23.02 10.49
CA ALA A 197 -19.27 -23.86 9.29
C ALA A 197 -18.44 -25.15 9.49
N SER A 198 -17.30 -25.06 10.20
CA SER A 198 -16.52 -26.24 10.60
C SER A 198 -17.29 -27.14 11.56
N LYS A 199 -18.08 -26.56 12.48
CA LYS A 199 -18.94 -27.32 13.40
C LYS A 199 -20.16 -27.94 12.71
N GLY A 200 -20.73 -27.30 11.68
CA GLY A 200 -21.82 -27.85 10.87
C GLY A 200 -21.39 -28.99 9.94
N ALA A 201 -20.17 -28.93 9.38
CA ALA A 201 -19.60 -30.02 8.60
C ALA A 201 -19.23 -31.24 9.46
N ALA A 202 -18.82 -31.03 10.71
CA ALA A 202 -18.55 -32.12 11.65
C ALA A 202 -19.83 -32.84 12.13
N VAL A 203 -20.98 -32.17 12.15
CA VAL A 203 -22.28 -32.79 12.52
C VAL A 203 -22.95 -33.49 11.33
N ALA A 204 -22.70 -33.06 10.09
CA ALA A 204 -23.24 -33.69 8.88
C ALA A 204 -22.50 -34.98 8.45
N GLY A 205 -21.35 -35.31 9.05
CA GLY A 205 -20.57 -36.51 8.74
C GLY A 205 -20.88 -37.74 9.60
N GLY A 206 -21.89 -37.68 10.47
CA GLY A 206 -22.07 -38.65 11.55
C GLY A 206 -23.49 -39.19 11.73
N THR A 207 -24.20 -39.55 10.66
CA THR A 207 -25.38 -40.45 10.78
C THR A 207 -25.50 -41.33 9.54
N GLY A 208 -24.91 -42.53 9.62
CA GLY A 208 -25.31 -43.65 8.78
C GLY A 208 -26.54 -44.35 9.35
N ALA A 209 -27.39 -44.84 8.44
CA ALA A 209 -28.37 -45.93 8.57
C ALA A 209 -29.53 -45.81 9.58
N GLY A 210 -30.76 -45.92 9.06
CA GLY A 210 -31.94 -46.25 9.89
C GLY A 210 -33.28 -45.87 9.24
N ALA A 211 -34.15 -46.85 9.06
CA ALA A 211 -35.40 -46.80 8.31
C ALA A 211 -36.54 -45.93 8.90
N GLY A 212 -37.46 -45.52 8.02
CA GLY A 212 -38.90 -45.60 8.25
C GLY A 212 -39.65 -44.31 8.57
N GLY A 213 -40.68 -44.01 7.77
CA GLY A 213 -41.93 -43.47 8.32
C GLY A 213 -42.39 -42.08 7.88
N GLN A 214 -43.25 -42.10 6.85
CA GLN A 214 -44.46 -41.27 6.66
C GLN A 214 -44.38 -39.79 6.29
N ALA A 215 -45.06 -39.53 5.18
CA ALA A 215 -45.47 -38.25 4.63
C ALA A 215 -46.60 -37.60 5.44
N ALA A 216 -46.66 -36.27 5.43
CA ALA A 216 -47.90 -35.53 5.49
C ALA A 216 -47.83 -34.31 4.55
N ILE A 217 -48.83 -34.24 3.69
CA ILE A 217 -49.08 -33.28 2.61
C ILE A 217 -50.01 -32.17 3.14
N ALA A 218 -50.10 -31.08 2.38
CA ALA A 218 -51.23 -30.13 2.25
C ALA A 218 -51.14 -28.84 3.09
N THR A 219 -51.57 -27.64 2.64
CA THR A 219 -51.63 -26.90 1.35
C THR A 219 -52.48 -25.64 1.62
N ALA A 220 -52.28 -24.61 0.78
CA ALA A 220 -53.20 -23.48 0.47
C ALA A 220 -53.27 -22.33 1.50
N GLY A 221 -53.38 -21.06 1.12
CA GLY A 221 -53.53 -20.39 -0.19
C GLY A 221 -53.47 -18.86 0.04
N GLY A 222 -52.88 -18.05 -0.85
CA GLY A 222 -53.57 -17.26 -1.91
C GLY A 222 -53.75 -15.80 -1.45
N LEU A 223 -53.65 -14.70 -2.22
CA LEU A 223 -53.64 -14.35 -3.65
C LEU A 223 -53.05 -12.91 -3.79
N GLY A 224 -52.19 -12.62 -4.78
CA GLY A 224 -52.52 -11.82 -5.99
C GLY A 224 -52.00 -10.36 -5.89
N ALA A 225 -51.53 -9.63 -6.91
CA ALA A 225 -51.35 -9.81 -8.34
C ALA A 225 -50.46 -8.67 -8.91
N GLY A 226 -49.86 -8.88 -10.09
CA GLY A 226 -49.28 -7.86 -11.00
C GLY A 226 -47.76 -7.68 -10.87
N GLY A 227 -46.90 -7.88 -11.88
CA GLY A 227 -47.05 -8.02 -13.33
C GLY A 227 -46.01 -7.11 -14.02
N GLY A 228 -45.00 -7.69 -14.70
CA GLY A 228 -44.02 -6.96 -15.53
C GLY A 228 -42.62 -7.59 -15.54
N GLY A 229 -42.31 -8.36 -16.59
CA GLY A 229 -41.07 -9.15 -16.79
C GLY A 229 -39.77 -8.34 -16.95
N SER A 230 -38.60 -8.94 -16.65
CA SER A 230 -37.77 -9.82 -17.51
C SER A 230 -36.87 -8.97 -18.44
N LEU A 231 -35.55 -9.13 -18.57
CA LEU A 231 -34.82 -10.35 -18.93
C LEU A 231 -33.30 -10.05 -18.87
N TYR A 232 -32.51 -10.84 -18.13
CA TYR A 232 -31.27 -11.43 -18.67
C TYR A 232 -30.85 -12.60 -17.78
N SER A 233 -31.01 -13.80 -18.34
CA SER A 233 -30.77 -15.08 -17.68
C SER A 233 -29.29 -15.40 -17.58
N ASP A 234 -28.96 -16.12 -16.50
CA ASP A 234 -27.81 -16.99 -16.34
C ASP A 234 -27.59 -17.91 -17.56
N VAL A 235 -26.33 -18.04 -17.97
CA VAL A 235 -25.86 -19.22 -18.72
C VAL A 235 -24.64 -19.81 -18.01
N SER A 236 -24.91 -20.96 -17.40
CA SER A 236 -24.04 -22.13 -17.24
C SER A 236 -22.68 -21.97 -16.55
N THR A 237 -22.72 -22.29 -15.25
CA THR A 237 -21.75 -23.15 -14.57
C THR A 237 -21.36 -24.39 -15.41
N GLY A 238 -20.06 -24.66 -15.49
CA GLY A 238 -19.56 -25.97 -15.89
C GLY A 238 -18.17 -25.92 -16.47
N LEU A 239 -17.14 -25.80 -15.63
CA LEU A 239 -15.81 -26.35 -15.92
C LEU A 239 -15.11 -26.67 -14.60
N THR A 240 -14.88 -27.95 -14.44
CA THR A 240 -14.32 -28.64 -13.30
C THR A 240 -12.85 -28.30 -13.12
N TRP A 241 -12.46 -28.01 -11.88
CA TRP A 241 -11.06 -27.97 -11.46
C TRP A 241 -10.42 -29.35 -11.70
N ARG A 242 -9.47 -29.42 -12.64
CA ARG A 242 -8.51 -30.53 -12.73
C ARG A 242 -7.15 -30.06 -12.25
N SER A 243 -6.64 -30.80 -11.29
CA SER A 243 -5.37 -30.66 -10.59
C SER A 243 -4.19 -30.51 -11.54
N GLY A 244 -3.31 -29.57 -11.22
CA GLY A 244 -2.03 -29.37 -11.90
C GLY A 244 -1.12 -30.58 -11.74
N THR A 245 -0.60 -31.03 -12.87
CA THR A 245 0.53 -31.95 -12.98
C THR A 245 1.79 -31.29 -12.46
N ALA A 246 2.47 -32.00 -11.57
CA ALA A 246 3.81 -31.69 -11.12
C ALA A 246 4.78 -31.64 -12.31
N SER A 247 5.63 -30.62 -12.34
CA SER A 247 6.88 -30.66 -13.11
C SER A 247 8.01 -30.26 -12.16
N SER A 248 8.69 -31.29 -11.68
CA SER A 248 9.94 -31.25 -10.95
C SER A 248 11.05 -30.75 -11.87
N VAL A 249 11.55 -29.55 -11.63
CA VAL A 249 12.86 -29.12 -12.15
C VAL A 249 13.87 -29.35 -11.04
N SER A 250 14.60 -30.44 -11.17
CA SER A 250 15.81 -30.76 -10.40
C SER A 250 16.94 -29.83 -10.83
N TYR A 251 17.59 -29.15 -9.87
CA TYR A 251 18.98 -28.73 -10.02
C TYR A 251 19.77 -29.10 -8.76
N PRO A 252 20.98 -29.65 -8.92
CA PRO A 252 21.69 -30.31 -7.84
C PRO A 252 22.36 -29.32 -6.88
N LYS A 253 22.32 -29.73 -5.62
CA LYS A 253 23.02 -29.20 -4.47
C LYS A 253 24.48 -29.65 -4.53
N GLN A 254 25.42 -28.70 -4.53
CA GLN A 254 26.78 -28.93 -4.02
C GLN A 254 27.44 -27.59 -3.63
N MET A 255 27.50 -27.36 -2.32
CA MET A 255 28.59 -26.60 -1.71
C MET A 255 29.75 -27.57 -1.48
N PRO A 256 30.99 -27.06 -1.49
CA PRO A 256 31.80 -27.23 -0.29
C PRO A 256 32.49 -25.94 0.16
N LEU A 257 32.60 -25.83 1.49
CA LEU A 257 33.49 -24.98 2.26
C LEU A 257 34.97 -25.17 1.86
N SER A 258 35.75 -24.09 1.79
CA SER A 258 37.01 -23.90 2.54
C SER A 258 37.75 -22.63 2.10
N GLN A 259 38.29 -21.90 3.10
CA GLN A 259 39.57 -21.15 3.17
C GLN A 259 40.15 -20.64 1.84
N VAL A 260 40.40 -19.34 1.63
CA VAL A 260 41.45 -18.47 2.24
C VAL A 260 41.02 -17.01 2.14
#